data_AF-A0A1A7C907-F1
#
_entry.id   AF-A0A1A7C907-F1
#
_cell.length_a   1.000
_cell.length_b   1.000
_cell.length_c   1.000
_cell.angle_alpha   90.00
_cell.angle_beta   90.00
_cell.angle_gamma   90.00
#
_symmetry.space_group_name_H-M   'P 1'
#
loop_
_entity.id
_entity.type
_entity.pdbx_description
1 polymer ?
#
loop_
_entity_poly.entity_id
_entity_poly.type
_entity_poly.pdbx_seq_one_letter_code
_entity_poly.pdbx_strand_id
1 'polypeptide(L)'
;MSIFTIGYEGLDIDQFIKLLKLGKVDMVIDIRELPLSRKRGFSKNGLREILQANGLGYCHIAALGCPKPIRNQYREDGDWSRYKRDFKRYLTSQRAVVAELSEIAQESHCALLCFEADYQMCHRSMVADAVHQDCGLQINHLQAAALKTNNPAQRHLALAYADKSG
;
A
#
# COMPACT_ATOMS: atom_id res chain seq x y z
N MET A 1 5.04 -15.86 0.41
CA MET A 1 4.14 -14.71 0.20
C MET A 1 4.93 -13.47 -0.18
N SER A 2 4.24 -12.37 -0.49
CA SER A 2 4.87 -11.09 -0.80
C SER A 2 3.99 -9.96 -0.29
N ILE A 3 4.63 -8.85 0.09
CA ILE A 3 3.92 -7.62 0.43
C ILE A 3 3.97 -6.69 -0.77
N PHE A 4 2.80 -6.21 -1.18
CA PHE A 4 2.65 -5.26 -2.27
C PHE A 4 2.32 -3.89 -1.71
N THR A 5 2.68 -2.84 -2.45
CA THR A 5 2.13 -1.49 -2.22
C THR A 5 1.27 -1.09 -3.40
N ILE A 6 0.15 -0.40 -3.14
CA ILE A 6 -0.72 0.14 -4.18
C ILE A 6 -1.32 1.48 -3.76
N GLY A 7 -1.34 2.42 -4.71
CA GLY A 7 -2.03 3.71 -4.60
C GLY A 7 -3.10 3.83 -5.66
N TYR A 8 -4.25 4.44 -5.34
CA TYR A 8 -5.39 4.55 -6.27
C TYR A 8 -5.56 5.94 -6.91
N GLU A 9 -4.69 6.90 -6.61
CA GLU A 9 -4.59 8.14 -7.36
C GLU A 9 -4.36 7.83 -8.85
N GLY A 10 -5.11 8.50 -9.74
CA GLY A 10 -5.08 8.21 -11.17
C GLY A 10 -5.75 6.90 -11.64
N LEU A 11 -6.07 5.95 -10.74
CA LEU A 11 -6.69 4.66 -11.10
C LEU A 11 -8.20 4.61 -10.90
N ASP A 12 -8.97 4.23 -11.92
CA ASP A 12 -10.36 3.79 -11.67
C ASP A 12 -10.39 2.43 -10.94
N ILE A 13 -11.59 2.02 -10.51
CA ILE A 13 -11.74 0.78 -9.73
C ILE A 13 -11.42 -0.47 -10.56
N ASP A 14 -11.67 -0.46 -11.86
CA ASP A 14 -11.41 -1.61 -12.74
C ASP A 14 -9.92 -1.79 -12.98
N GLN A 15 -9.19 -0.69 -13.19
CA GLN A 15 -7.73 -0.67 -13.28
C GLN A 15 -7.09 -1.13 -11.97
N PHE A 16 -7.62 -0.68 -10.83
CA PHE A 16 -7.17 -1.10 -9.50
C PHE A 16 -7.32 -2.61 -9.32
N ILE A 17 -8.50 -3.18 -9.61
CA ILE A 17 -8.73 -4.63 -9.54
C ILE A 17 -7.83 -5.40 -10.51
N LYS A 18 -7.61 -4.90 -11.73
CA LYS A 18 -6.68 -5.51 -12.70
C LYS A 18 -5.25 -5.57 -12.16
N LEU A 19 -4.77 -4.52 -11.48
CA LEU A 19 -3.44 -4.51 -10.87
C LEU A 19 -3.32 -5.52 -9.73
N LEU A 20 -4.33 -5.61 -8.85
CA LEU A 20 -4.34 -6.60 -7.77
C LEU A 20 -4.27 -8.03 -8.33
N LYS A 21 -5.06 -8.33 -9.37
CA LYS A 21 -5.05 -9.64 -10.04
C LYS A 21 -3.71 -9.92 -10.73
N LEU A 22 -3.10 -8.91 -11.36
CA LEU A 22 -1.78 -9.05 -11.99
C LEU A 22 -0.70 -9.40 -10.95
N GLY A 23 -0.76 -8.78 -9.77
CA GLY A 23 0.11 -9.09 -8.63
C GLY A 23 -0.25 -10.38 -7.90
N LYS A 24 -1.32 -11.09 -8.30
CA LYS A 24 -1.88 -12.24 -7.57
C LYS A 24 -2.10 -11.93 -6.09
N VAL A 25 -2.60 -10.73 -5.81
CA VAL A 25 -2.95 -10.32 -4.45
C VAL A 25 -4.15 -11.12 -3.99
N ASP A 26 -4.11 -11.57 -2.74
CA ASP A 26 -5.21 -12.26 -2.06
C ASP A 26 -5.99 -11.30 -1.16
N MET A 27 -5.29 -10.36 -0.50
CA MET A 27 -5.88 -9.46 0.48
C MET A 27 -5.39 -8.01 0.33
N VAL A 28 -6.32 -7.05 0.40
CA VAL A 28 -5.99 -5.63 0.52
C VAL A 28 -6.00 -5.21 1.98
N ILE A 29 -4.89 -4.64 2.43
CA ILE A 29 -4.74 -4.03 3.73
C ILE A 29 -4.83 -2.51 3.56
N ASP A 30 -5.98 -1.96 3.90
CA ASP A 30 -6.20 -0.52 3.94
C ASP A 30 -5.49 0.08 5.14
N ILE A 31 -4.45 0.86 4.88
CA ILE A 31 -3.66 1.54 5.92
C ILE A 31 -3.92 3.05 5.91
N ARG A 32 -5.07 3.49 5.40
CA ARG A 32 -5.49 4.89 5.55
C ARG A 32 -5.96 5.09 6.99
N GLU A 33 -5.49 6.16 7.64
CA GLU A 33 -5.99 6.56 8.96
C GLU A 33 -7.52 6.71 8.90
N LEU A 34 -8.00 7.40 7.87
CA LEU A 34 -9.42 7.54 7.54
C LEU A 34 -9.68 7.02 6.12
N PRO A 35 -10.38 5.88 5.94
CA PRO A 35 -10.63 5.26 4.64
C PRO A 35 -11.81 5.92 3.90
N LEU A 36 -11.80 7.25 3.86
CA LEU A 36 -12.78 8.07 3.15
C LEU A 36 -12.23 8.43 1.78
N SER A 37 -13.06 8.33 0.75
CA SER A 37 -12.70 8.72 -0.61
C SER A 37 -13.92 9.21 -1.36
N ARG A 38 -13.75 10.27 -2.15
CA ARG A 38 -14.75 10.75 -3.11
C ARG A 38 -14.68 9.99 -4.43
N LYS A 39 -13.61 9.23 -4.66
CA LYS A 39 -13.44 8.42 -5.87
C LYS A 39 -14.35 7.19 -5.77
N ARG A 40 -15.20 7.00 -6.78
CA ARG A 40 -16.15 5.88 -6.84
C ARG A 40 -15.43 4.56 -6.61
N GLY A 41 -15.95 3.75 -5.69
CA GLY A 41 -15.40 2.43 -5.35
C GLY A 41 -14.28 2.42 -4.30
N PHE A 42 -13.78 3.58 -3.83
CA PHE A 42 -12.65 3.64 -2.88
C PHE A 42 -13.02 4.07 -1.46
N SER A 43 -14.29 4.29 -1.16
CA SER A 43 -14.79 4.37 0.23
C SER A 43 -14.74 3.00 0.89
N LYS A 44 -14.46 2.91 2.20
CA LYS A 44 -14.34 1.64 2.95
C LYS A 44 -15.34 0.54 2.55
N ASN A 45 -16.64 0.79 2.67
CA ASN A 45 -17.66 -0.23 2.42
C ASN A 45 -17.74 -0.62 0.94
N GLY A 46 -17.83 0.36 0.04
CA GLY A 46 -17.85 0.10 -1.39
C GLY A 46 -16.61 -0.63 -1.89
N LEU A 47 -15.43 -0.30 -1.35
CA LEU A 47 -14.19 -1.00 -1.68
C LEU A 47 -14.22 -2.45 -1.20
N ARG A 48 -14.64 -2.69 0.04
CA ARG A 48 -14.79 -4.04 0.60
C ARG A 48 -15.72 -4.90 -0.25
N GLU A 49 -16.89 -4.38 -0.62
CA GLU A 49 -17.88 -5.09 -1.44
C GLU A 49 -17.30 -5.46 -2.81
N ILE A 50 -16.62 -4.52 -3.46
CA ILE A 50 -16.01 -4.75 -4.78
C ILE A 50 -14.88 -5.77 -4.70
N LEU A 51 -14.03 -5.70 -3.66
CA LEU A 51 -12.96 -6.68 -3.43
C LEU A 51 -13.54 -8.08 -3.20
N GLN A 52 -14.53 -8.20 -2.31
CA GLN A 52 -15.20 -9.47 -2.02
C GLN A 52 -15.84 -10.07 -3.28
N ALA A 53 -16.52 -9.26 -4.09
CA ALA A 53 -17.09 -9.70 -5.37
C ALA A 53 -16.04 -10.18 -6.38
N ASN A 54 -14.77 -9.81 -6.19
CA ASN A 54 -13.63 -10.25 -7.00
C ASN A 54 -12.78 -11.34 -6.33
N GLY A 55 -13.26 -11.92 -5.21
CA GLY A 55 -12.54 -12.97 -4.48
C GLY A 55 -11.35 -12.48 -3.66
N LEU A 56 -11.29 -11.18 -3.36
CA LEU A 56 -10.20 -10.54 -2.61
C LEU A 56 -10.64 -10.22 -1.18
N GLY A 57 -9.76 -10.49 -0.22
CA GLY A 57 -9.93 -10.08 1.17
C GLY A 57 -9.75 -8.57 1.36
N TYR A 58 -10.33 -8.03 2.43
CA TYR A 58 -10.16 -6.64 2.85
C TYR A 58 -10.03 -6.53 4.36
N CYS A 59 -8.93 -5.92 4.82
CA CYS A 59 -8.71 -5.55 6.21
C CYS A 59 -8.39 -4.05 6.29
N HIS A 60 -8.85 -3.37 7.35
CA HIS A 60 -8.51 -1.95 7.59
C HIS A 60 -7.76 -1.83 8.91
N ILE A 61 -6.52 -1.35 8.84
CA ILE A 61 -5.63 -1.18 10.00
C ILE A 61 -5.30 0.31 10.13
N ALA A 62 -6.20 1.05 10.79
CA ALA A 62 -6.10 2.51 10.93
C ALA A 62 -4.80 2.96 11.65
N ALA A 63 -4.27 2.14 12.57
CA ALA A 63 -3.05 2.41 13.32
C ALA A 63 -1.78 2.41 12.45
N LEU A 64 -1.83 1.92 11.22
CA LEU A 64 -0.73 2.00 10.25
C LEU A 64 -0.88 3.19 9.28
N GLY A 65 -1.91 4.03 9.48
CA GLY A 65 -2.11 5.25 8.72
C GLY A 65 -1.33 6.43 9.24
N CYS A 66 -1.05 7.39 8.36
CA CYS A 66 -0.39 8.64 8.74
C CYS A 66 -1.28 9.47 9.68
N PRO A 67 -0.85 9.73 10.93
CA PRO A 67 -1.60 10.54 11.88
C PRO A 67 -1.84 11.96 11.39
N LYS A 68 -3.01 12.52 11.73
CA LYS A 68 -3.38 13.90 11.37
C LYS A 68 -2.29 14.95 11.65
N PRO A 69 -1.59 14.97 12.81
CA PRO A 69 -0.54 15.96 13.06
C PRO A 69 0.62 15.90 12.07
N ILE A 70 1.13 14.70 11.76
CA ILE A 70 2.24 14.50 10.81
C ILE A 70 1.80 14.91 9.41
N ARG A 71 0.60 14.51 9.01
CA ARG A 71 0.02 14.87 7.70
C ARG A 71 -0.21 16.37 7.55
N ASN A 72 -0.67 17.04 8.59
CA ASN A 72 -0.90 18.49 8.55
C ASN A 72 0.42 19.26 8.48
N GLN A 73 1.42 18.85 9.25
CA GLN A 73 2.75 19.45 9.19
C GLN A 73 3.34 19.40 7.78
N TYR A 74 3.28 18.25 7.11
CA TYR A 74 3.77 18.11 5.74
C TYR A 74 3.01 18.95 4.72
N ARG A 75 1.72 19.22 4.95
CA ARG A 75 0.94 20.15 4.10
C ARG A 75 1.39 21.60 4.27
N GLU A 76 1.90 21.95 5.43
CA GLU A 76 2.35 23.32 5.74
C GLU A 76 3.76 23.58 5.20
N ASP A 77 4.69 22.63 5.36
CA ASP A 77 6.11 22.84 5.04
C ASP A 77 6.61 22.09 3.80
N GLY A 78 5.90 21.07 3.32
CA GLY A 78 6.34 20.22 2.22
C GLY A 78 7.61 19.40 2.52
N ASP A 79 8.03 19.31 3.79
CA ASP A 79 9.29 18.66 4.17
C ASP A 79 9.11 17.14 4.27
N TRP A 80 9.45 16.46 3.18
CA TRP A 80 9.38 15.00 3.10
C TRP A 80 10.36 14.29 4.06
N SER A 81 11.52 14.90 4.34
CA SER A 81 12.51 14.33 5.25
C SER A 81 11.98 14.33 6.69
N ARG A 82 11.36 15.44 7.10
CA ARG A 82 10.65 15.54 8.37
C ARG A 82 9.48 14.56 8.44
N TYR A 83 8.65 14.50 7.40
CA TYR A 83 7.54 13.54 7.33
C TYR A 83 8.02 12.10 7.57
N LYS A 84 9.05 11.67 6.84
CA LYS A 84 9.63 10.32 7.00
C LYS A 84 10.11 10.07 8.41
N ARG A 85 10.86 11.01 9.00
CA ARG A 85 11.36 10.89 10.37
C ARG A 85 10.23 10.74 11.38
N ASP A 86 9.23 11.61 11.28
CA ASP A 86 8.15 11.69 12.26
C ASP A 86 7.20 10.49 12.11
N PHE A 87 6.92 10.05 10.87
CA PHE A 87 6.15 8.83 10.61
C PHE A 87 6.89 7.56 11.04
N LYS A 88 8.21 7.43 10.80
CA LYS A 88 9.00 6.29 11.29
C LYS A 88 8.95 6.18 12.81
N ARG A 89 9.07 7.31 13.52
CA ARG A 89 8.93 7.36 14.99
C ARG A 89 7.55 6.89 15.44
N TYR A 90 6.50 7.35 14.76
CA TYR A 90 5.14 6.86 15.01
C TYR A 90 5.03 5.35 14.75
N LEU A 91 5.56 4.85 13.64
CA LEU A 91 5.49 3.43 13.29
C LEU A 91 6.23 2.55 14.30
N THR A 92 7.36 3.02 14.87
CA THR A 92 8.04 2.32 15.98
C THR A 92 7.13 2.13 17.20
N SER A 93 6.23 3.07 17.50
CA SER A 93 5.26 2.88 18.58
C SER A 93 4.11 1.93 18.23
N GLN A 94 4.00 1.52 16.95
CA GLN A 94 3.01 0.57 16.45
C GLN A 94 3.58 -0.84 16.19
N ARG A 95 4.72 -1.18 16.80
CA ARG A 95 5.43 -2.47 16.59
C ARG A 95 4.53 -3.71 16.69
N ALA A 96 3.58 -3.73 17.63
CA ALA A 96 2.68 -4.88 17.80
C ALA A 96 1.73 -5.03 16.60
N VAL A 97 1.21 -3.92 16.09
CA VAL A 97 0.34 -3.88 14.91
C VAL A 97 1.11 -4.26 13.64
N VAL A 98 2.40 -3.89 13.56
CA VAL A 98 3.28 -4.35 12.47
C VAL A 98 3.47 -5.87 12.53
N ALA A 99 3.72 -6.45 13.71
CA ALA A 99 3.84 -7.90 13.87
C ALA A 99 2.53 -8.64 13.48
N GLU A 100 1.36 -8.14 13.90
CA GLU A 100 0.06 -8.69 13.47
C GLU A 100 -0.10 -8.64 11.94
N LEU A 101 0.30 -7.54 11.29
CA LEU A 101 0.31 -7.45 9.84
C LEU A 101 1.29 -8.43 9.21
N SER A 102 2.48 -8.62 9.79
CA SER A 102 3.47 -9.59 9.30
C SER A 102 2.94 -11.03 9.37
N GLU A 103 2.20 -11.40 10.41
CA GLU A 103 1.54 -12.71 10.50
C GLU A 103 0.55 -12.90 9.35
N ILE A 104 -0.32 -11.91 9.10
CA ILE A 104 -1.29 -11.94 7.99
C ILE A 104 -0.57 -12.04 6.63
N ALA A 105 0.50 -11.27 6.44
CA ALA A 105 1.26 -11.21 5.19
C ALA A 105 2.11 -12.47 4.93
N GLN A 106 2.42 -13.26 5.96
CA GLN A 106 3.09 -14.55 5.79
C GLN A 106 2.15 -15.64 5.26
N GLU A 107 0.85 -15.51 5.52
CA GLU A 107 -0.18 -16.47 5.09
C GLU A 107 -0.85 -16.11 3.76
N SER A 108 -0.71 -14.88 3.27
CA SER A 108 -1.36 -14.41 2.04
C SER A 108 -0.60 -13.31 1.31
N HIS A 109 -0.75 -13.20 -0.01
CA HIS A 109 -0.23 -12.08 -0.78
C HIS A 109 -1.03 -10.80 -0.46
N CYS A 110 -0.43 -9.90 0.33
CA CYS A 110 -1.10 -8.72 0.83
C CYS A 110 -0.72 -7.45 0.06
N ALA A 111 -1.68 -6.56 -0.22
CA ALA A 111 -1.41 -5.24 -0.79
C ALA A 111 -1.76 -4.11 0.19
N LEU A 112 -0.75 -3.33 0.58
CA LEU A 112 -0.90 -2.13 1.40
C LEU A 112 -1.45 -0.98 0.54
N LEU A 113 -2.65 -0.54 0.88
CA LEU A 113 -3.40 0.48 0.16
C LEU A 113 -3.27 1.86 0.82
N CYS A 114 -2.89 2.86 0.01
CA CYS A 114 -3.03 4.27 0.33
C CYS A 114 -3.58 5.06 -0.88
N PHE A 115 -3.62 6.38 -0.81
CA PHE A 115 -4.10 7.24 -1.91
C PHE A 115 -3.04 7.45 -3.00
N GLU A 116 -1.87 7.97 -2.64
CA GLU A 116 -0.88 8.55 -3.55
C GLU A 116 -0.40 7.54 -4.60
N ALA A 117 -0.26 7.93 -5.87
CA ALA A 117 0.20 6.98 -6.89
C ALA A 117 1.67 6.59 -6.67
N ASP A 118 2.51 7.56 -6.30
CA ASP A 118 3.93 7.36 -6.03
C ASP A 118 4.15 6.72 -4.66
N TYR A 119 4.81 5.55 -4.64
CA TYR A 119 5.15 4.85 -3.40
C TYR A 119 6.34 5.50 -2.69
N GLN A 120 7.21 6.24 -3.40
CA GLN A 120 8.38 6.90 -2.81
C GLN A 120 7.97 8.12 -1.97
N MET A 121 6.78 8.67 -2.26
CA MET A 121 6.18 9.83 -1.61
C MET A 121 4.93 9.45 -0.81
N CYS A 122 4.92 8.26 -0.20
CA CYS A 122 3.80 7.76 0.59
C CYS A 122 4.28 7.00 1.83
N HIS A 123 3.49 7.03 2.91
CA HIS A 123 3.84 6.28 4.13
C HIS A 123 3.78 4.77 3.96
N ARG A 124 3.03 4.27 2.97
CA ARG A 124 2.86 2.83 2.73
C ARG A 124 4.18 2.09 2.54
N SER A 125 5.19 2.73 1.95
CA SER A 125 6.50 2.12 1.76
C SER A 125 7.22 1.94 3.10
N MET A 126 7.08 2.89 4.03
CA MET A 126 7.64 2.74 5.38
C MET A 126 6.96 1.62 6.17
N VAL A 127 5.67 1.38 5.94
CA VAL A 127 4.95 0.22 6.51
C VAL A 127 5.42 -1.08 5.86
N ALA A 128 5.58 -1.12 4.53
CA ALA A 128 6.11 -2.29 3.82
C ALA A 128 7.54 -2.63 4.27
N ASP A 129 8.40 -1.63 4.44
CA ASP A 129 9.77 -1.77 4.96
C ASP A 129 9.76 -2.39 6.36
N ALA A 130 8.84 -1.96 7.23
CA ALA A 130 8.73 -2.51 8.57
C ALA A 130 8.31 -3.99 8.57
N VAL A 131 7.37 -4.37 7.70
CA VAL A 131 6.99 -5.79 7.51
C VAL A 131 8.15 -6.60 6.96
N HIS A 132 8.88 -6.07 5.97
CA HIS A 132 10.07 -6.71 5.43
C HIS A 132 11.14 -6.93 6.50
N GLN A 133 11.39 -5.94 7.36
CA GLN A 133 12.35 -6.06 8.46
C GLN A 133 11.93 -7.09 9.51
N ASP A 134 10.62 -7.23 9.73
CA ASP A 134 10.06 -8.13 10.74
C ASP A 134 10.06 -9.60 10.30
N CYS A 135 9.74 -9.89 9.02
CA CYS A 135 9.56 -11.27 8.53
C CYS A 135 10.25 -11.61 7.18
N GLY A 136 10.99 -10.68 6.58
CA GLY A 136 11.80 -10.93 5.37
C GLY A 136 11.02 -11.01 4.05
N LEU A 137 9.72 -10.72 4.05
CA LEU A 137 8.90 -10.76 2.83
C LEU A 137 9.36 -9.75 1.78
N GLN A 138 9.35 -10.15 0.51
CA GLN A 138 9.73 -9.29 -0.60
C GLN A 138 8.67 -8.21 -0.84
N ILE A 139 9.14 -6.97 -1.03
CA ILE A 139 8.30 -5.81 -1.34
C ILE A 139 8.18 -5.67 -2.86
N ASN A 140 6.96 -5.51 -3.35
CA ASN A 140 6.66 -5.24 -4.76
C ASN A 140 5.72 -4.03 -4.87
N HIS A 141 5.79 -3.28 -5.97
CA HIS A 141 4.97 -2.07 -6.14
C HIS A 141 4.01 -2.22 -7.33
N LEU A 142 2.71 -2.17 -7.07
CA LEU A 142 1.68 -2.22 -8.11
C LEU A 142 1.48 -0.81 -8.68
N GLN A 143 2.01 -0.59 -9.89
CA GLN A 143 1.93 0.71 -10.57
C GLN A 143 1.11 0.63 -11.85
N ALA A 144 0.41 1.73 -12.20
CA ALA A 144 -0.40 1.83 -13.40
C ALA A 144 0.36 1.48 -14.70
N ALA A 145 1.68 1.72 -14.74
CA ALA A 145 2.53 1.36 -15.86
C ALA A 145 2.49 -0.14 -16.19
N ALA A 146 2.29 -1.01 -15.19
CA ALA A 146 2.19 -2.46 -15.37
C ALA A 146 0.97 -2.88 -16.20
N LEU A 147 -0.08 -2.05 -16.29
CA LEU A 147 -1.26 -2.31 -17.13
C LEU A 147 -0.98 -2.08 -18.62
N LYS A 148 0.05 -1.31 -18.97
CA LYS A 148 0.39 -0.97 -20.36
C LYS A 148 1.31 -1.99 -21.02
N THR A 149 1.81 -2.98 -20.28
CA THR A 149 2.77 -3.96 -20.80
C THR A 149 2.05 -5.21 -21.30
N ASN A 150 2.20 -5.51 -22.60
CA ASN A 150 1.70 -6.75 -23.20
C ASN A 150 2.71 -7.91 -23.12
N ASN A 151 3.90 -7.68 -22.57
CA ASN A 151 4.94 -8.67 -22.43
C ASN A 151 4.96 -9.28 -21.00
N PRO A 152 4.71 -10.59 -20.83
CA PRO A 152 4.73 -11.28 -19.53
C PRO A 152 6.03 -11.10 -18.74
N ALA A 153 7.19 -11.07 -19.41
CA ALA A 153 8.48 -10.89 -18.75
C ALA A 153 8.65 -9.46 -18.20
N GLN A 154 8.11 -8.46 -18.91
CA GLN A 154 8.16 -7.05 -18.47
C GLN A 154 7.17 -6.75 -17.33
N ARG A 155 6.12 -7.55 -17.16
CA ARG A 155 5.19 -7.44 -16.02
C ARG A 155 5.87 -7.74 -14.70
N HIS A 156 6.72 -8.77 -14.65
CA HIS A 156 7.48 -9.11 -13.44
C HIS A 156 8.46 -7.99 -13.05
N LEU A 157 9.13 -7.41 -14.04
CA LEU A 157 10.00 -6.23 -13.85
C LEU A 157 9.21 -5.00 -13.38
N ALA A 158 8.03 -4.73 -13.94
CA ALA A 158 7.18 -3.60 -13.53
C ALA A 158 6.56 -3.76 -12.12
N LEU A 159 6.53 -4.99 -11.59
CA LEU A 159 6.10 -5.29 -10.21
C LEU A 159 7.28 -5.24 -9.22
N ALA A 160 8.50 -5.54 -9.68
CA ALA A 160 9.69 -5.72 -8.85
C ALA A 160 10.71 -4.56 -8.92
N TYR A 161 10.52 -3.55 -9.77
CA TYR A 161 11.47 -2.43 -9.88
C TYR A 161 11.34 -1.47 -8.68
N ALA A 162 12.04 -1.80 -7.61
CA ALA A 162 12.54 -0.87 -6.61
C ALA A 162 14.01 -1.22 -6.33
N ASP A 163 14.90 -0.98 -7.29
CA ASP A 163 16.28 -0.69 -6.90
C ASP A 163 17.07 0.06 -7.97
N LYS A 164 18.00 0.88 -7.48
CA LYS A 164 18.88 1.87 -8.14
C LYS A 164 18.29 3.27 -8.23
N SER A 165 18.56 4.10 -7.22
CA SER A 165 19.31 5.37 -7.36
C SER A 165 19.44 6.08 -6.00
N GLY A 166 20.67 6.27 -5.53
CA GLY A 166 21.07 7.41 -4.67
C GLY A 166 20.99 7.22 -3.16
#